data_AF-A0AAN9LCZ7-F1
#
_entry.id   AF-A0AAN9LCZ7-F1
#
_cell.length_a   1.000
_cell.length_b   1.000
_cell.length_c   1.000
_cell.angle_alpha   90.00
_cell.angle_beta   90.00
_cell.angle_gamma   90.00
#
_symmetry.space_group_name_H-M   'P 1'
#
loop_
_entity.id
_entity.type
_entity.pdbx_description
1 polymer ?
#
loop_
_entity_poly.entity_id
_entity_poly.type
_entity_poly.pdbx_seq_one_letter_code
_entity_poly.pdbx_strand_id
1 'polypeptide(L)'
;MIKWIYASATIVSVFDSSVPLSPWSENVDFELGILTKQPRWSLFAKHRVEFCFGFAVTLTQFPTFFFFLYFSSFLTPQRSSISLFHWFPFVLLSSTLPSLFKTKLLPPLSGYSIKRCCCFCKTHPNIAGNKSSMNLLSRLVGLGSPRAAENINSAAAQGPDDDIPEPGQQFAQFGAGCFWGVELAFQRALGVTKTEVGYSQGLLHNPSYEDVCTGTTHHSEVVRVQYDPNECSYENLLNLFWARHDPTALNRQGNDVGTQYRSGIYYYTPEQEKAATESLEQQQKKLNRKIVTEILPAKKFYRAEEYHQQYLEKGGRFGSKQSSSKGCNDPIRCYG
;
A
#
# COMPACT_ATOMS: atom_id res chain seq x y z
N MET A 1 -45.94 -28.44 -4.58
CA MET A 1 -46.71 -27.82 -3.48
C MET A 1 -45.75 -27.36 -2.41
N ILE A 2 -45.72 -26.07 -2.10
CA ILE A 2 -44.92 -25.50 -1.00
C ILE A 2 -45.91 -24.69 -0.15
N LYS A 3 -46.08 -25.02 1.13
CA LYS A 3 -46.94 -24.27 2.05
C LYS A 3 -46.11 -23.22 2.77
N TRP A 4 -46.53 -21.97 2.67
CA TRP A 4 -46.13 -20.91 3.58
C TRP A 4 -46.83 -21.11 4.94
N ILE A 5 -46.15 -20.73 6.02
CA ILE A 5 -46.77 -20.48 7.32
C ILE A 5 -46.34 -19.08 7.74
N TYR A 6 -47.32 -18.18 7.87
CA TYR A 6 -47.15 -16.91 8.57
C TYR A 6 -47.40 -17.12 10.06
N ALA A 7 -46.62 -16.44 10.89
CA ALA A 7 -46.94 -16.20 12.30
C ALA A 7 -46.65 -14.72 12.61
N SER A 8 -47.44 -14.13 13.50
CA SER A 8 -47.35 -12.72 13.90
C SER A 8 -47.76 -12.59 15.37
N ALA A 9 -47.69 -11.37 15.91
CA ALA A 9 -47.93 -10.99 17.32
C ALA A 9 -46.73 -11.19 18.26
N THR A 10 -46.54 -10.38 19.32
CA THR A 10 -47.03 -9.00 19.60
C THR A 10 -46.10 -8.38 20.67
N ILE A 11 -45.89 -7.07 20.63
CA ILE A 11 -45.15 -6.34 21.68
C ILE A 11 -45.99 -6.24 22.95
N VAL A 12 -45.41 -6.58 24.10
CA VAL A 12 -45.99 -6.33 25.43
C VAL A 12 -45.11 -5.33 26.16
N SER A 13 -45.73 -4.27 26.68
CA SER A 13 -45.10 -3.29 27.58
C SER A 13 -45.60 -3.52 28.99
N VAL A 14 -44.71 -3.36 29.99
CA VAL A 14 -45.09 -3.36 31.41
C VAL A 14 -44.50 -2.11 32.05
N PHE A 15 -45.38 -1.29 32.61
CA PHE A 15 -45.05 -0.26 33.60
C PHE A 15 -45.28 -0.88 34.98
N ASP A 16 -44.40 -0.58 35.94
CA ASP A 16 -44.79 -0.54 37.36
C ASP A 16 -43.93 0.50 38.09
N SER A 17 -44.40 1.00 39.23
CA SER A 17 -43.89 2.21 39.87
C SER A 17 -44.09 2.18 41.39
N SER A 18 -42.99 2.29 42.16
CA SER A 18 -43.05 2.58 43.59
C SER A 18 -41.83 3.36 44.10
N VAL A 19 -42.12 4.46 44.80
CA VAL A 19 -41.25 5.45 45.45
C VAL A 19 -41.92 5.66 46.82
N PRO A 20 -41.24 5.71 48.00
CA PRO A 20 -40.46 6.87 48.47
C PRO A 20 -39.26 6.50 49.39
N LEU A 21 -38.50 7.35 50.13
CA LEU A 21 -38.65 8.72 50.69
C LEU A 21 -37.32 9.54 50.69
N SER A 22 -37.43 10.85 50.91
CA SER A 22 -36.37 11.83 51.28
C SER A 22 -36.29 12.00 52.84
N PRO A 23 -35.66 13.01 53.52
CA PRO A 23 -35.24 14.41 53.21
C PRO A 23 -33.69 14.65 53.33
N TRP A 24 -33.07 15.83 53.09
CA TRP A 24 -33.26 17.17 53.70
C TRP A 24 -32.62 18.36 52.90
N SER A 25 -33.15 19.59 53.09
CA SER A 25 -32.57 20.97 53.04
C SER A 25 -31.27 21.29 52.27
N GLU A 26 -31.04 22.44 51.59
CA GLU A 26 -31.77 23.67 51.15
C GLU A 26 -30.81 24.45 50.18
N ASN A 27 -31.07 25.55 49.43
CA ASN A 27 -32.04 26.67 49.40
C ASN A 27 -32.74 26.73 47.99
N VAL A 28 -33.37 27.75 47.35
CA VAL A 28 -33.49 29.25 47.36
C VAL A 28 -32.24 30.09 47.00
N ASP A 29 -32.28 31.23 46.27
CA ASP A 29 -33.33 32.06 45.59
C ASP A 29 -33.04 32.22 44.06
N PHE A 30 -33.98 32.48 43.12
CA PHE A 30 -34.73 33.73 42.74
C PHE A 30 -33.84 34.98 42.50
N GLU A 31 -34.04 35.89 41.53
CA GLU A 31 -35.13 36.20 40.56
C GLU A 31 -34.67 36.06 39.06
N LEU A 32 -35.48 35.84 38.01
CA LEU A 32 -36.75 36.44 37.49
C LEU A 32 -36.53 37.69 36.59
N GLY A 33 -36.98 37.64 35.33
CA GLY A 33 -36.88 38.76 34.37
C GLY A 33 -37.73 38.55 33.11
N ILE A 34 -38.94 39.11 33.07
CA ILE A 34 -39.91 38.98 31.97
C ILE A 34 -39.94 40.28 31.15
N LEU A 35 -39.97 40.18 29.81
CA LEU A 35 -40.54 41.23 28.97
C LEU A 35 -41.13 40.66 27.67
N THR A 36 -42.19 41.31 27.16
CA THR A 36 -43.05 40.80 26.09
C THR A 36 -43.19 41.81 24.95
N LYS A 37 -43.35 41.33 23.70
CA LYS A 37 -44.37 41.77 22.71
C LYS A 37 -44.20 41.17 21.31
N GLN A 38 -45.33 41.10 20.61
CA GLN A 38 -45.56 40.87 19.17
C GLN A 38 -46.53 41.99 18.70
N PRO A 39 -47.07 42.00 17.45
CA PRO A 39 -46.38 42.12 16.16
C PRO A 39 -47.01 43.21 15.24
N ARG A 40 -46.41 43.57 14.08
CA ARG A 40 -47.22 44.10 12.95
C ARG A 40 -46.64 44.02 11.52
N TRP A 41 -47.45 43.42 10.66
CA TRP A 41 -47.65 43.50 9.20
C TRP A 41 -47.13 44.73 8.40
N SER A 42 -46.73 44.52 7.13
CA SER A 42 -47.62 44.77 5.95
C SER A 42 -47.02 44.49 4.55
N LEU A 43 -47.70 43.63 3.75
CA LEU A 43 -47.84 43.58 2.26
C LEU A 43 -46.56 43.58 1.35
N PHE A 44 -46.55 43.12 0.09
CA PHE A 44 -47.60 42.85 -0.92
C PHE A 44 -47.33 41.56 -1.76
N ALA A 45 -48.42 40.95 -2.25
CA ALA A 45 -48.65 40.26 -3.55
C ALA A 45 -47.52 39.59 -4.39
N LYS A 46 -47.77 38.57 -5.25
CA LYS A 46 -48.90 37.62 -5.48
C LYS A 46 -48.55 36.76 -6.72
N HIS A 47 -48.60 35.43 -6.66
CA HIS A 47 -49.20 34.56 -7.70
C HIS A 47 -49.18 33.08 -7.30
N ARG A 48 -50.31 32.38 -7.51
CA ARG A 48 -50.42 30.92 -7.56
C ARG A 48 -50.52 30.47 -9.02
N VAL A 49 -50.07 29.26 -9.32
CA VAL A 49 -50.70 28.39 -10.32
C VAL A 49 -50.84 27.00 -9.69
N GLU A 50 -52.06 26.49 -9.64
CA GLU A 50 -52.36 25.07 -9.37
C GLU A 50 -52.92 24.47 -10.67
N PHE A 51 -52.64 23.20 -10.92
CA PHE A 51 -53.43 22.41 -11.89
C PHE A 51 -53.53 20.96 -11.42
N CYS A 52 -54.73 20.40 -11.57
CA CYS A 52 -55.07 19.01 -11.29
C CYS A 52 -55.99 18.49 -12.42
N PHE A 53 -56.46 17.25 -12.28
CA PHE A 53 -57.13 16.41 -13.29
C PHE A 53 -56.15 15.85 -14.36
N GLY A 54 -56.31 14.60 -14.82
CA GLY A 54 -57.32 13.60 -14.43
C GLY A 54 -56.99 12.18 -14.87
N PHE A 55 -57.81 11.21 -14.45
CA PHE A 55 -57.67 9.79 -14.76
C PHE A 55 -58.04 9.46 -16.22
N ALA A 56 -57.33 8.49 -16.81
CA ALA A 56 -57.87 7.61 -17.85
C ALA A 56 -57.17 6.24 -17.80
N VAL A 57 -57.94 5.15 -17.90
CA VAL A 57 -57.43 3.77 -18.01
C VAL A 57 -58.11 3.11 -19.21
N THR A 58 -57.32 2.52 -20.10
CA THR A 58 -57.82 1.62 -21.16
C THR A 58 -56.85 0.47 -21.39
N LEU A 59 -57.34 -0.76 -21.27
CA LEU A 59 -56.66 -2.01 -21.62
C LEU A 59 -57.18 -2.54 -22.96
N THR A 60 -56.31 -2.89 -23.90
CA THR A 60 -56.69 -3.65 -25.12
C THR A 60 -55.59 -4.60 -25.60
N GLN A 61 -55.80 -5.89 -25.31
CA GLN A 61 -55.55 -7.10 -26.13
C GLN A 61 -54.25 -7.34 -26.95
N PHE A 62 -53.65 -8.50 -26.64
CA PHE A 62 -52.91 -9.47 -27.48
C PHE A 62 -53.64 -9.90 -28.78
N PRO A 63 -53.07 -10.79 -29.65
CA PRO A 63 -51.66 -11.15 -29.91
C PRO A 63 -51.30 -11.25 -31.43
N THR A 64 -50.03 -11.48 -31.76
CA THR A 64 -49.65 -12.38 -32.88
C THR A 64 -48.50 -13.31 -32.47
N PHE A 65 -48.61 -14.59 -32.85
CA PHE A 65 -47.54 -15.59 -32.73
C PHE A 65 -46.62 -15.51 -33.96
N PHE A 66 -45.35 -15.88 -33.79
CA PHE A 66 -44.72 -16.83 -34.72
C PHE A 66 -43.72 -17.73 -33.97
N PHE A 67 -43.94 -19.03 -34.07
CA PHE A 67 -43.00 -20.08 -33.64
C PHE A 67 -42.12 -20.46 -34.83
N PHE A 68 -40.85 -20.74 -34.60
CA PHE A 68 -40.15 -21.80 -35.33
C PHE A 68 -39.15 -22.51 -34.41
N LEU A 69 -39.21 -23.84 -34.43
CA LEU A 69 -38.24 -24.77 -33.82
C LEU A 69 -37.43 -25.44 -34.93
N TYR A 70 -36.59 -26.43 -34.55
CA TYR A 70 -35.71 -27.27 -35.38
C TYR A 70 -34.31 -26.67 -35.67
N PHE A 71 -33.21 -27.44 -35.55
CA PHE A 71 -33.01 -28.74 -34.87
C PHE A 71 -31.52 -28.93 -34.56
N SER A 72 -31.17 -29.82 -33.62
CA SER A 72 -29.77 -30.11 -33.27
C SER A 72 -29.20 -31.26 -34.10
N SER A 73 -27.91 -31.20 -34.44
CA SER A 73 -27.04 -32.39 -34.56
C SER A 73 -25.54 -32.03 -34.56
N PHE A 74 -24.74 -32.86 -33.90
CA PHE A 74 -23.26 -32.87 -33.97
C PHE A 74 -22.80 -33.58 -35.25
N LEU A 75 -21.60 -33.25 -35.75
CA LEU A 75 -20.57 -34.25 -36.11
C LEU A 75 -19.22 -33.61 -36.50
N THR A 76 -18.13 -34.31 -36.18
CA THR A 76 -16.72 -34.05 -36.53
C THR A 76 -15.97 -35.41 -36.50
N PRO A 77 -14.72 -35.57 -36.98
CA PRO A 77 -13.89 -34.72 -37.84
C PRO A 77 -13.31 -35.48 -39.08
N GLN A 78 -12.56 -34.80 -39.97
CA GLN A 78 -11.28 -35.35 -40.48
C GLN A 78 -10.36 -34.31 -41.16
N ARG A 79 -9.13 -34.74 -41.48
CA ARG A 79 -8.04 -33.96 -42.11
C ARG A 79 -8.10 -34.02 -43.64
N SER A 80 -7.61 -32.98 -44.32
CA SER A 80 -6.50 -33.13 -45.29
C SER A 80 -5.93 -31.75 -45.70
N SER A 81 -4.72 -31.76 -46.25
CA SER A 81 -3.93 -30.58 -46.61
C SER A 81 -4.09 -30.21 -48.09
N ILE A 82 -3.83 -28.94 -48.46
CA ILE A 82 -3.09 -28.51 -49.67
C ILE A 82 -2.84 -26.98 -49.59
N SER A 83 -1.92 -26.48 -50.42
CA SER A 83 -1.24 -25.18 -50.25
C SER A 83 -1.53 -24.16 -51.35
N LEU A 84 -1.27 -22.87 -51.03
CA LEU A 84 -0.92 -21.76 -51.94
C LEU A 84 -1.95 -21.32 -52.99
N PHE A 85 -2.30 -20.02 -52.96
CA PHE A 85 -2.10 -19.13 -54.12
C PHE A 85 -1.98 -17.67 -53.65
N HIS A 86 -1.05 -16.90 -54.24
CA HIS A 86 -1.01 -15.43 -54.13
C HIS A 86 -1.98 -14.79 -55.12
N TRP A 87 -2.53 -13.62 -54.81
CA TRP A 87 -2.95 -12.63 -55.81
C TRP A 87 -2.69 -11.21 -55.29
N PHE A 88 -2.09 -10.36 -56.13
CA PHE A 88 -1.90 -8.92 -55.90
C PHE A 88 -3.07 -8.14 -56.52
N PRO A 89 -3.29 -6.89 -56.08
CA PRO A 89 -3.70 -5.83 -57.00
C PRO A 89 -2.61 -4.76 -57.14
N PHE A 90 -2.46 -4.26 -58.37
CA PHE A 90 -1.47 -3.26 -58.79
C PHE A 90 -2.22 -1.99 -59.20
N VAL A 91 -1.85 -0.80 -58.69
CA VAL A 91 -2.36 0.49 -59.21
C VAL A 91 -1.22 1.51 -59.25
N LEU A 92 -1.19 2.29 -60.34
CA LEU A 92 -0.16 3.27 -60.71
C LEU A 92 -0.40 4.60 -59.94
N LEU A 93 0.63 5.20 -59.33
CA LEU A 93 1.70 6.03 -59.92
C LEU A 93 1.23 7.44 -60.35
N SER A 94 1.65 8.47 -59.60
CA SER A 94 1.85 9.83 -60.13
C SER A 94 3.07 10.46 -59.42
N SER A 95 3.64 11.52 -60.00
CA SER A 95 5.02 11.94 -59.72
C SER A 95 5.13 13.36 -59.13
N THR A 96 6.15 13.58 -58.27
CA THR A 96 7.12 14.69 -58.39
C THR A 96 8.28 14.55 -57.38
N LEU A 97 9.43 15.15 -57.71
CA LEU A 97 10.65 15.28 -56.90
C LEU A 97 11.10 16.76 -56.95
N PRO A 98 11.71 17.33 -55.90
CA PRO A 98 13.15 17.15 -55.62
C PRO A 98 13.44 16.85 -54.12
N SER A 99 14.40 16.01 -53.73
CA SER A 99 15.86 16.08 -53.95
C SER A 99 16.56 17.27 -53.27
N LEU A 100 17.19 17.04 -52.09
CA LEU A 100 18.51 17.61 -51.77
C LEU A 100 19.23 16.96 -50.55
N PHE A 101 20.26 16.16 -50.87
CA PHE A 101 21.57 16.04 -50.19
C PHE A 101 21.84 15.20 -48.90
N LYS A 102 22.99 14.49 -49.01
CA LYS A 102 23.99 14.10 -47.98
C LYS A 102 23.63 13.00 -46.96
N THR A 103 23.79 11.76 -47.43
CA THR A 103 24.32 10.65 -46.62
C THR A 103 25.72 10.93 -46.06
N LYS A 104 26.02 10.37 -44.88
CA LYS A 104 27.37 10.00 -44.43
C LYS A 104 27.32 8.55 -43.92
N LEU A 105 28.42 7.82 -44.09
CA LEU A 105 28.58 6.40 -43.79
C LEU A 105 29.98 6.16 -43.18
N LEU A 106 30.25 4.94 -42.68
CA LEU A 106 31.41 4.46 -41.90
C LEU A 106 31.28 4.60 -40.36
N PRO A 107 31.95 3.73 -39.57
CA PRO A 107 32.08 2.27 -39.72
C PRO A 107 31.82 1.51 -38.38
N PRO A 108 31.73 0.15 -38.37
CA PRO A 108 31.43 -0.63 -37.16
C PRO A 108 32.67 -1.03 -36.34
N LEU A 109 32.57 -0.89 -35.01
CA LEU A 109 33.46 -1.48 -33.98
C LEU A 109 32.57 -1.87 -32.78
N SER A 110 32.30 -3.16 -32.53
CA SER A 110 33.12 -4.14 -31.79
C SER A 110 33.14 -3.95 -30.26
N GLY A 111 32.70 -4.98 -29.52
CA GLY A 111 33.22 -5.25 -28.17
C GLY A 111 32.54 -4.62 -26.94
N TYR A 112 31.20 -4.56 -26.84
CA TYR A 112 30.56 -4.27 -25.54
C TYR A 112 30.48 -5.52 -24.64
N SER A 113 31.41 -5.63 -23.69
CA SER A 113 31.39 -6.63 -22.63
C SER A 113 30.33 -6.29 -21.57
N ILE A 114 29.47 -7.25 -21.22
CA ILE A 114 28.39 -7.08 -20.23
C ILE A 114 28.99 -7.05 -18.81
N LYS A 115 29.44 -5.88 -18.36
CA LYS A 115 29.82 -5.67 -16.95
C LYS A 115 28.59 -5.62 -16.07
N ARG A 116 28.40 -6.66 -15.25
CA ARG A 116 27.43 -6.70 -14.15
C ARG A 116 27.63 -5.49 -13.23
N CYS A 117 26.65 -4.61 -13.15
CA CYS A 117 26.62 -3.54 -12.16
C CYS A 117 25.84 -4.00 -10.93
N CYS A 118 26.49 -4.75 -10.04
CA CYS A 118 26.05 -4.80 -8.65
C CYS A 118 26.28 -3.44 -7.99
N CYS A 119 25.52 -3.12 -6.94
CA CYS A 119 25.76 -1.92 -6.13
C CYS A 119 27.17 -1.98 -5.51
N PHE A 120 28.06 -1.09 -5.96
CA PHE A 120 29.44 -1.03 -5.52
C PHE A 120 29.59 0.13 -4.53
N CYS A 121 29.78 -0.18 -3.25
CA CYS A 121 30.09 0.82 -2.23
C CYS A 121 31.38 1.56 -2.61
N LYS A 122 31.33 2.88 -2.69
CA LYS A 122 32.53 3.69 -2.90
C LYS A 122 33.35 3.74 -1.62
N THR A 123 34.37 2.91 -1.52
CA THR A 123 35.44 3.12 -0.54
C THR A 123 36.18 4.41 -0.87
N HIS A 124 36.06 5.42 -0.02
CA HIS A 124 36.86 6.63 -0.12
C HIS A 124 38.28 6.41 0.46
N PRO A 125 39.31 7.20 0.06
CA PRO A 125 40.69 6.93 0.46
C PRO A 125 40.97 7.16 1.95
N ASN A 126 41.94 6.45 2.49
CA ASN A 126 42.38 6.58 3.88
C ASN A 126 42.82 8.02 4.22
N ILE A 127 42.30 8.55 5.33
CA ILE A 127 42.96 9.61 6.10
C ILE A 127 43.70 8.94 7.26
N ALA A 128 45.01 9.16 7.36
CA ALA A 128 45.86 8.48 8.34
C ALA A 128 45.69 9.06 9.76
N GLY A 129 44.75 8.50 10.52
CA GLY A 129 44.58 8.79 11.95
C GLY A 129 45.63 8.08 12.83
N ASN A 130 46.24 8.83 13.74
CA ASN A 130 47.36 8.41 14.59
C ASN A 130 47.04 7.14 15.42
N LYS A 131 47.84 6.07 15.28
CA LYS A 131 47.72 4.86 16.10
C LYS A 131 48.36 5.08 17.48
N SER A 132 47.54 5.35 18.50
CA SER A 132 48.01 5.27 19.89
C SER A 132 48.49 3.85 20.21
N SER A 133 49.65 3.75 20.87
CA SER A 133 50.15 2.47 21.39
C SER A 133 49.20 1.93 22.46
N MET A 134 48.83 0.65 22.38
CA MET A 134 48.14 -0.04 23.48
C MET A 134 49.16 -0.77 24.35
N ASN A 135 49.26 -0.35 25.62
CA ASN A 135 50.16 -0.97 26.58
C ASN A 135 49.78 -2.44 26.85
N LEU A 136 50.78 -3.33 26.78
CA LEU A 136 50.65 -4.79 26.86
C LEU A 136 50.43 -5.31 28.30
N LEU A 137 49.60 -4.63 29.11
CA LEU A 137 49.54 -4.82 30.57
C LEU A 137 48.14 -4.98 31.18
N SER A 138 47.08 -4.92 30.38
CA SER A 138 45.69 -5.14 30.85
C SER A 138 45.23 -6.61 30.86
N ARG A 139 46.10 -7.56 30.50
CA ARG A 139 45.72 -8.95 30.20
C ARG A 139 45.66 -9.92 31.40
N LEU A 140 45.56 -9.39 32.63
CA LEU A 140 45.65 -10.16 33.89
C LEU A 140 44.46 -10.00 34.86
N VAL A 141 43.35 -9.38 34.43
CA VAL A 141 42.07 -9.43 35.15
C VAL A 141 40.99 -9.95 34.21
N GLY A 142 40.62 -11.22 34.38
CA GLY A 142 39.53 -11.82 33.63
C GLY A 142 38.21 -11.74 34.39
N LEU A 143 37.26 -10.92 33.93
CA LEU A 143 35.84 -10.97 34.27
C LEU A 143 35.05 -10.11 33.27
N GLY A 144 34.38 -10.75 32.30
CA GLY A 144 33.62 -10.07 31.23
C GLY A 144 33.55 -10.91 29.97
N SER A 145 32.41 -11.55 29.71
CA SER A 145 32.19 -12.38 28.52
C SER A 145 31.56 -11.53 27.41
N PRO A 146 32.11 -11.51 26.17
CA PRO A 146 31.54 -10.73 25.04
C PRO A 146 30.05 -11.01 24.79
N ARG A 147 29.64 -12.26 24.99
CA ARG A 147 28.23 -12.70 24.89
C ARG A 147 27.25 -11.89 25.71
N ALA A 148 27.67 -11.28 26.83
CA ALA A 148 26.77 -10.45 27.63
C ALA A 148 26.32 -9.20 26.86
N ALA A 149 27.24 -8.53 26.15
CA ALA A 149 26.93 -7.36 25.34
C ALA A 149 26.16 -7.75 24.05
N GLU A 150 26.55 -8.84 23.40
CA GLU A 150 25.86 -9.38 22.22
C GLU A 150 24.41 -9.76 22.53
N ASN A 151 24.16 -10.39 23.68
CA ASN A 151 22.81 -10.75 24.14
C ASN A 151 21.95 -9.51 24.49
N ILE A 152 22.54 -8.44 25.06
CA ILE A 152 21.82 -7.20 25.37
C ILE A 152 21.45 -6.45 24.08
N ASN A 153 22.40 -6.31 23.15
CA ASN A 153 22.16 -5.65 21.86
C ASN A 153 21.09 -6.38 21.03
N SER A 154 21.15 -7.72 20.98
CA SER A 154 20.15 -8.52 20.27
C SER A 154 18.78 -8.52 20.96
N ALA A 155 18.72 -8.50 22.29
CA ALA A 155 17.46 -8.33 23.01
C ALA A 155 16.79 -6.97 22.70
N ALA A 156 17.56 -5.88 22.68
CA ALA A 156 17.05 -4.55 22.32
C ALA A 156 16.59 -4.44 20.85
N ALA A 157 17.21 -5.18 19.94
CA ALA A 157 16.80 -5.23 18.53
C ALA A 157 15.64 -6.20 18.24
N GLN A 158 15.44 -7.22 19.08
CA GLN A 158 14.34 -8.19 18.98
C GLN A 158 13.10 -7.84 19.82
N GLY A 159 13.15 -6.79 20.64
CA GLY A 159 11.99 -6.24 21.35
C GLY A 159 10.92 -5.67 20.41
N PRO A 160 9.72 -5.35 20.93
CA PRO A 160 8.64 -4.74 20.16
C PRO A 160 9.01 -3.34 19.64
N ASP A 161 8.13 -2.76 18.81
CA ASP A 161 8.22 -1.34 18.45
C ASP A 161 7.34 -0.51 19.39
N ASP A 162 7.91 -0.08 20.53
CA ASP A 162 7.22 0.71 21.57
C ASP A 162 6.93 2.19 21.19
N ASP A 163 7.17 2.58 19.94
CA ASP A 163 6.83 3.93 19.47
C ASP A 163 5.30 4.08 19.36
N ILE A 164 4.77 5.27 19.67
CA ILE A 164 3.33 5.56 19.61
C ILE A 164 3.04 6.40 18.35
N PRO A 165 2.02 6.07 17.53
CA PRO A 165 1.62 6.87 16.38
C PRO A 165 0.86 8.14 16.82
N GLU A 166 0.69 9.10 15.90
CA GLU A 166 -0.10 10.30 16.20
C GLU A 166 -1.57 9.97 16.57
N PRO A 167 -2.27 10.79 17.38
CA PRO A 167 -3.62 10.48 17.85
C PRO A 167 -4.62 10.18 16.71
N GLY A 168 -5.29 9.04 16.79
CA GLY A 168 -6.21 8.53 15.77
C GLY A 168 -5.55 7.61 14.72
N GLN A 169 -4.23 7.68 14.57
CA GLN A 169 -3.49 6.94 13.55
C GLN A 169 -3.09 5.53 14.01
N GLN A 170 -2.82 4.65 13.04
CA GLN A 170 -2.21 3.35 13.28
C GLN A 170 -0.86 3.22 12.58
N PHE A 171 0.04 2.41 13.14
CA PHE A 171 1.24 1.97 12.44
C PHE A 171 0.98 0.73 11.57
N ALA A 172 1.74 0.64 10.47
CA ALA A 172 1.94 -0.56 9.66
C ALA A 172 3.40 -0.58 9.16
N GLN A 173 4.03 -1.76 9.04
CA GLN A 173 5.43 -1.85 8.61
C GLN A 173 5.65 -2.93 7.53
N PHE A 174 6.34 -2.56 6.46
CA PHE A 174 6.50 -3.40 5.26
C PHE A 174 7.96 -3.40 4.74
N GLY A 175 8.52 -4.58 4.49
CA GLY A 175 9.77 -4.77 3.75
C GLY A 175 9.48 -5.32 2.34
N ALA A 176 9.96 -4.66 1.30
CA ALA A 176 9.60 -4.99 -0.09
C ALA A 176 10.74 -4.73 -1.10
N GLY A 177 11.98 -4.99 -0.67
CA GLY A 177 13.20 -4.60 -1.38
C GLY A 177 13.69 -3.21 -0.99
N CYS A 178 14.48 -2.58 -1.86
CA CYS A 178 15.06 -1.25 -1.60
C CYS A 178 14.00 -0.23 -1.18
N PHE A 179 14.10 0.26 0.06
CA PHE A 179 13.00 0.97 0.73
C PHE A 179 12.57 2.29 0.05
N TRP A 180 13.43 2.92 -0.76
CA TRP A 180 13.16 4.18 -1.47
C TRP A 180 11.95 4.10 -2.42
N GLY A 181 11.86 3.02 -3.18
CA GLY A 181 10.74 2.80 -4.12
C GLY A 181 9.46 2.38 -3.41
N VAL A 182 9.58 1.78 -2.23
CA VAL A 182 8.47 1.32 -1.39
C VAL A 182 7.86 2.51 -0.63
N GLU A 183 8.69 3.37 -0.05
CA GLU A 183 8.29 4.58 0.64
C GLU A 183 7.49 5.49 -0.29
N LEU A 184 8.02 5.81 -1.48
CA LEU A 184 7.33 6.67 -2.44
C LEU A 184 5.96 6.12 -2.85
N ALA A 185 5.77 4.79 -2.86
CA ALA A 185 4.45 4.20 -3.10
C ALA A 185 3.48 4.54 -1.95
N PHE A 186 3.89 4.33 -0.70
CA PHE A 186 3.06 4.68 0.47
C PHE A 186 2.85 6.19 0.64
N GLN A 187 3.82 7.04 0.30
CA GLN A 187 3.66 8.51 0.29
C GLN A 187 2.43 8.95 -0.53
N ARG A 188 2.16 8.26 -1.65
CA ARG A 188 1.08 8.58 -2.59
C ARG A 188 -0.29 8.04 -2.18
N ALA A 189 -0.36 7.14 -1.19
CA ALA A 189 -1.64 6.59 -0.74
C ALA A 189 -2.47 7.64 0.02
N LEU A 190 -3.77 7.72 -0.27
CA LEU A 190 -4.73 8.50 0.54
C LEU A 190 -4.80 7.92 1.97
N GLY A 191 -5.16 8.73 2.97
CA GLY A 191 -5.15 8.38 4.39
C GLY A 191 -3.78 8.06 5.03
N VAL A 192 -2.71 7.84 4.27
CA VAL A 192 -1.34 7.77 4.83
C VAL A 192 -0.87 9.17 5.22
N THR A 193 -0.62 9.41 6.50
CA THR A 193 -0.21 10.71 7.03
C THR A 193 1.31 10.85 7.21
N LYS A 194 2.01 9.74 7.48
CA LYS A 194 3.48 9.71 7.61
C LYS A 194 4.05 8.46 6.97
N THR A 195 5.19 8.58 6.31
CA THR A 195 6.08 7.47 5.97
C THR A 195 7.46 7.72 6.57
N GLU A 196 8.17 6.65 6.91
CA GLU A 196 9.59 6.71 7.22
C GLU A 196 10.29 5.40 6.90
N VAL A 197 11.51 5.49 6.38
CA VAL A 197 12.35 4.32 6.09
C VAL A 197 13.25 3.96 7.27
N GLY A 198 13.58 2.68 7.40
CA GLY A 198 14.38 2.21 8.53
C GLY A 198 14.72 0.73 8.46
N TYR A 199 15.23 0.24 9.59
CA TYR A 199 15.74 -1.10 9.78
C TYR A 199 14.97 -1.78 10.93
N SER A 200 14.50 -3.01 10.73
CA SER A 200 13.77 -3.79 11.76
C SER A 200 14.10 -5.29 11.64
N GLN A 201 13.60 -6.11 12.56
CA GLN A 201 13.75 -7.58 12.64
C GLN A 201 15.16 -8.16 12.85
N GLY A 202 16.23 -7.36 12.79
CA GLY A 202 17.61 -7.83 12.96
C GLY A 202 18.10 -7.89 14.40
N LEU A 203 19.39 -8.20 14.56
CA LEU A 203 20.04 -8.53 15.84
C LEU A 203 20.96 -7.41 16.37
N LEU A 204 21.08 -6.29 15.67
CA LEU A 204 21.96 -5.18 16.05
C LEU A 204 21.12 -4.01 16.61
N HIS A 205 21.46 -3.54 17.80
CA HIS A 205 20.89 -2.32 18.35
C HIS A 205 21.56 -1.09 17.71
N ASN A 206 20.76 -0.12 17.26
CA ASN A 206 21.18 1.10 16.55
C ASN A 206 22.09 0.83 15.32
N PRO A 207 21.65 0.03 14.34
CA PRO A 207 22.43 -0.26 13.14
C PRO A 207 22.54 0.98 12.23
N SER A 208 23.71 1.21 11.64
CA SER A 208 23.89 2.14 10.52
C SER A 208 23.55 1.49 9.17
N TYR A 209 23.39 2.30 8.12
CA TYR A 209 23.31 1.79 6.75
C TYR A 209 24.51 0.91 6.38
N GLU A 210 25.73 1.30 6.76
CA GLU A 210 26.95 0.51 6.55
C GLU A 210 26.87 -0.87 7.21
N ASP A 211 26.36 -0.96 8.44
CA ASP A 211 26.18 -2.24 9.14
C ASP A 211 25.18 -3.14 8.39
N VAL A 212 24.03 -2.58 7.98
CA VAL A 212 22.99 -3.33 7.23
C VAL A 212 23.51 -3.76 5.84
N CYS A 213 24.36 -2.96 5.20
CA CYS A 213 25.01 -3.31 3.93
C CYS A 213 25.93 -4.54 4.02
N THR A 214 26.43 -4.89 5.21
CA THR A 214 27.19 -6.15 5.40
C THR A 214 26.32 -7.40 5.25
N GLY A 215 25.00 -7.29 5.42
CA GLY A 215 24.05 -8.39 5.48
C GLY A 215 24.11 -9.25 6.76
N THR A 216 25.08 -9.02 7.66
CA THR A 216 25.27 -9.86 8.87
C THR A 216 24.38 -9.46 10.05
N THR A 217 23.74 -8.28 9.99
CA THR A 217 22.88 -7.77 11.08
C THR A 217 21.48 -8.38 11.08
N HIS A 218 21.10 -9.10 10.03
CA HIS A 218 19.77 -9.69 9.79
C HIS A 218 18.58 -8.69 9.73
N HIS A 219 18.83 -7.39 9.75
CA HIS A 219 17.76 -6.40 9.56
C HIS A 219 17.11 -6.55 8.18
N SER A 220 15.87 -6.08 8.07
CA SER A 220 15.18 -5.83 6.81
C SER A 220 15.15 -4.31 6.57
N GLU A 221 15.35 -3.86 5.33
CA GLU A 221 14.94 -2.52 4.92
C GLU A 221 13.40 -2.47 4.92
N VAL A 222 12.85 -1.55 5.72
CA VAL A 222 11.40 -1.43 5.90
C VAL A 222 10.94 0.01 5.76
N VAL A 223 9.69 0.17 5.35
CA VAL A 223 8.92 1.40 5.51
C VAL A 223 7.98 1.21 6.70
N ARG A 224 8.05 2.11 7.68
CA ARG A 224 7.01 2.28 8.69
C ARG A 224 6.06 3.39 8.22
N VAL A 225 4.77 3.11 8.28
CA VAL A 225 3.69 3.94 7.76
C VAL A 225 2.76 4.30 8.92
N GLN A 226 2.41 5.58 9.07
CA GLN A 226 1.24 5.98 9.85
C GLN A 226 0.09 6.33 8.91
N TYR A 227 -1.10 5.83 9.23
CA TYR A 227 -2.30 6.04 8.43
C TYR A 227 -3.53 6.25 9.31
N ASP A 228 -4.49 7.01 8.80
CA ASP A 228 -5.81 7.15 9.41
C ASP A 228 -6.67 5.95 8.96
N PRO A 229 -7.12 5.07 9.87
CA PRO A 229 -7.95 3.92 9.53
C PRO A 229 -9.35 4.30 8.99
N ASN A 230 -9.78 5.56 9.15
CA ASN A 230 -11.03 6.08 8.61
C ASN A 230 -10.89 6.52 7.13
N GLU A 231 -9.69 6.98 6.71
CA GLU A 231 -9.41 7.35 5.31
C GLU A 231 -8.79 6.21 4.49
N CYS A 232 -8.06 5.29 5.13
CA CYS A 232 -7.36 4.20 4.44
C CYS A 232 -7.40 2.91 5.26
N SER A 233 -7.89 1.83 4.68
CA SER A 233 -7.90 0.53 5.35
C SER A 233 -6.55 -0.20 5.20
N TYR A 234 -6.26 -1.12 6.11
CA TYR A 234 -5.02 -1.91 6.05
C TYR A 234 -4.95 -2.79 4.78
N GLU A 235 -6.09 -3.22 4.23
CA GLU A 235 -6.18 -3.92 2.94
C GLU A 235 -5.71 -3.05 1.77
N ASN A 236 -5.92 -1.73 1.81
CA ASN A 236 -5.40 -0.82 0.78
C ASN A 236 -3.85 -0.75 0.84
N LEU A 237 -3.27 -0.75 2.04
CA LEU A 237 -1.83 -0.82 2.23
C LEU A 237 -1.25 -2.17 1.76
N LEU A 238 -1.94 -3.28 2.04
CA LEU A 238 -1.58 -4.62 1.54
C LEU A 238 -1.68 -4.71 0.02
N ASN A 239 -2.74 -4.20 -0.60
CA ASN A 239 -2.90 -4.15 -2.06
C ASN A 239 -1.76 -3.36 -2.73
N LEU A 240 -1.36 -2.24 -2.14
CA LEU A 240 -0.23 -1.42 -2.60
C LEU A 240 1.11 -2.15 -2.44
N PHE A 241 1.32 -2.82 -1.31
CA PHE A 241 2.48 -3.68 -1.04
C PHE A 241 2.63 -4.79 -2.09
N TRP A 242 1.57 -5.55 -2.36
CA TRP A 242 1.57 -6.62 -3.37
C TRP A 242 1.76 -6.11 -4.81
N ALA A 243 1.39 -4.87 -5.10
CA ALA A 243 1.62 -4.23 -6.41
C ALA A 243 3.04 -3.66 -6.59
N ARG A 244 3.82 -3.52 -5.50
CA ARG A 244 5.11 -2.80 -5.49
C ARG A 244 6.35 -3.67 -5.78
N HIS A 245 6.27 -4.98 -5.55
CA HIS A 245 7.44 -5.87 -5.56
C HIS A 245 7.13 -7.30 -6.07
N ASP A 246 8.15 -8.17 -6.19
CA ASP A 246 7.95 -9.60 -6.43
C ASP A 246 7.93 -10.35 -5.08
N PRO A 247 6.76 -10.77 -4.56
CA PRO A 247 6.66 -11.49 -3.28
C PRO A 247 7.18 -12.94 -3.34
N THR A 248 7.73 -13.37 -4.49
CA THR A 248 8.23 -14.73 -4.74
C THR A 248 9.76 -14.79 -4.88
N ALA A 249 10.45 -13.67 -4.64
CA ALA A 249 11.91 -13.56 -4.65
C ALA A 249 12.48 -13.61 -3.22
N LEU A 250 13.16 -14.71 -2.87
CA LEU A 250 13.75 -14.88 -1.54
C LEU A 250 15.05 -14.07 -1.40
N ASN A 251 15.12 -13.20 -0.40
CA ASN A 251 16.29 -12.36 -0.08
C ASN A 251 16.83 -11.58 -1.29
N ARG A 252 15.90 -11.04 -2.10
CA ARG A 252 16.17 -10.26 -3.31
C ARG A 252 14.94 -9.48 -3.73
N GLN A 253 15.14 -8.27 -4.25
CA GLN A 253 14.15 -7.61 -5.10
C GLN A 253 14.84 -7.02 -6.33
N GLY A 254 14.46 -7.50 -7.52
CA GLY A 254 15.12 -7.12 -8.77
C GLY A 254 16.61 -7.45 -8.78
N ASN A 255 17.47 -6.41 -8.85
CA ASN A 255 18.93 -6.53 -8.80
C ASN A 255 19.52 -6.41 -7.39
N ASP A 256 18.74 -5.97 -6.40
CA ASP A 256 19.19 -5.81 -5.02
C ASP A 256 19.08 -7.17 -4.32
N VAL A 257 20.23 -7.72 -3.88
CA VAL A 257 20.35 -9.10 -3.37
C VAL A 257 20.94 -9.08 -1.96
N GLY A 258 20.25 -9.73 -1.02
CA GLY A 258 20.60 -9.72 0.39
C GLY A 258 19.37 -9.93 1.28
N THR A 259 19.61 -10.38 2.52
CA THR A 259 18.56 -10.57 3.53
C THR A 259 17.81 -9.28 3.86
N GLN A 260 18.47 -8.12 3.73
CA GLN A 260 17.87 -6.81 3.94
C GLN A 260 16.82 -6.43 2.89
N TYR A 261 16.82 -7.07 1.71
CA TYR A 261 15.86 -6.80 0.63
C TYR A 261 14.73 -7.84 0.54
N ARG A 262 14.43 -8.53 1.65
CA ARG A 262 13.38 -9.56 1.70
C ARG A 262 11.98 -8.96 1.70
N SER A 263 11.01 -9.75 1.22
CA SER A 263 9.58 -9.45 1.36
C SER A 263 9.11 -9.78 2.78
N GLY A 264 8.45 -8.85 3.44
CA GLY A 264 7.91 -9.05 4.78
C GLY A 264 6.80 -8.05 5.16
N ILE A 265 5.82 -8.53 5.92
CA ILE A 265 4.75 -7.74 6.54
C ILE A 265 4.91 -7.87 8.06
N TYR A 266 5.00 -6.75 8.74
CA TYR A 266 5.29 -6.70 10.17
C TYR A 266 4.13 -6.03 10.91
N TYR A 267 3.33 -6.84 11.59
CA TYR A 267 2.04 -6.43 12.13
C TYR A 267 2.14 -5.86 13.55
N TYR A 268 1.31 -4.85 13.84
CA TYR A 268 1.19 -4.28 15.18
C TYR A 268 0.00 -4.86 15.98
N THR A 269 -0.97 -5.49 15.31
CA THR A 269 -2.17 -6.07 15.96
C THR A 269 -2.55 -7.43 15.36
N PRO A 270 -3.34 -8.28 16.07
CA PRO A 270 -3.84 -9.55 15.53
C PRO A 270 -4.75 -9.39 14.29
N GLU A 271 -5.46 -8.27 14.18
CA GLU A 271 -6.29 -7.94 13.01
C GLU A 271 -5.40 -7.71 11.78
N GLN A 272 -4.26 -7.04 11.95
CA GLN A 272 -3.25 -6.86 10.90
C GLN A 272 -2.57 -8.20 10.52
N GLU A 273 -2.28 -9.09 11.48
CA GLU A 273 -1.79 -10.45 11.19
C GLU A 273 -2.78 -11.24 10.32
N LYS A 274 -4.04 -11.26 10.74
CA LYS A 274 -5.13 -11.96 10.04
C LYS A 274 -5.33 -11.40 8.63
N ALA A 275 -5.47 -10.09 8.49
CA ALA A 275 -5.66 -9.44 7.18
C ALA A 275 -4.46 -9.66 6.25
N ALA A 276 -3.23 -9.60 6.77
CA ALA A 276 -2.03 -9.92 5.99
C ALA A 276 -2.03 -11.38 5.50
N THR A 277 -2.43 -12.31 6.35
CA THR A 277 -2.49 -13.75 6.04
C THR A 277 -3.56 -14.06 5.00
N GLU A 278 -4.78 -13.55 5.17
CA GLU A 278 -5.86 -13.70 4.18
C GLU A 278 -5.51 -13.04 2.84
N SER A 279 -4.85 -11.89 2.87
CA SER A 279 -4.37 -11.19 1.67
C SER A 279 -3.24 -11.97 0.96
N LEU A 280 -2.32 -12.59 1.70
CA LEU A 280 -1.29 -13.48 1.14
C LEU A 280 -1.92 -14.68 0.43
N GLU A 281 -2.92 -15.33 1.04
CA GLU A 281 -3.64 -16.42 0.36
C GLU A 281 -4.34 -15.96 -0.92
N GLN A 282 -4.99 -14.79 -0.90
CA GLN A 282 -5.65 -14.21 -2.06
C GLN A 282 -4.64 -13.86 -3.17
N GLN A 283 -3.46 -13.37 -2.82
CA GLN A 283 -2.39 -13.05 -3.77
C GLN A 283 -1.71 -14.31 -4.30
N GLN A 284 -1.51 -15.35 -3.48
CA GLN A 284 -0.94 -16.62 -3.90
C GLN A 284 -1.78 -17.30 -4.99
N LYS A 285 -3.12 -17.18 -4.92
CA LYS A 285 -4.07 -17.69 -5.94
C LYS A 285 -3.88 -17.03 -7.32
N LYS A 286 -3.15 -15.91 -7.41
CA LYS A 286 -2.83 -15.17 -8.65
C LYS A 286 -1.41 -15.46 -9.19
N LEU A 287 -0.57 -16.19 -8.44
CA LEU A 287 0.86 -16.35 -8.72
C LEU A 287 1.28 -17.82 -8.82
N ASN A 288 1.90 -18.20 -9.95
CA ASN A 288 2.39 -19.56 -10.18
C ASN A 288 3.61 -19.95 -9.32
N ARG A 289 4.34 -18.95 -8.80
CA ARG A 289 5.47 -19.13 -7.88
C ARG A 289 4.97 -18.98 -6.44
N LYS A 290 5.55 -19.76 -5.52
CA LYS A 290 5.21 -19.64 -4.09
C LYS A 290 5.64 -18.26 -3.55
N ILE A 291 4.76 -17.59 -2.82
CA ILE A 291 5.08 -16.41 -2.02
C ILE A 291 6.04 -16.79 -0.90
N VAL A 292 7.03 -15.94 -0.67
CA VAL A 292 8.08 -16.09 0.37
C VAL A 292 8.08 -14.92 1.37
N THR A 293 7.07 -14.05 1.31
CA THR A 293 6.81 -13.00 2.29
C THR A 293 6.70 -13.57 3.70
N GLU A 294 7.53 -13.07 4.62
CA GLU A 294 7.36 -13.35 6.05
C GLU A 294 6.23 -12.49 6.64
N ILE A 295 5.35 -13.08 7.47
CA ILE A 295 4.36 -12.36 8.27
C ILE A 295 4.72 -12.60 9.73
N LEU A 296 5.10 -11.55 10.45
CA LEU A 296 5.67 -11.62 11.80
C LEU A 296 5.25 -10.40 12.64
N PRO A 297 5.29 -10.47 13.99
CA PRO A 297 5.12 -9.30 14.83
C PRO A 297 6.10 -8.17 14.48
N ALA A 298 5.66 -6.92 14.57
CA ALA A 298 6.53 -5.76 14.54
C ALA A 298 7.54 -5.80 15.70
N LYS A 299 8.79 -5.46 15.37
CA LYS A 299 9.92 -5.37 16.29
C LYS A 299 10.62 -4.04 16.10
N LYS A 300 11.45 -3.65 17.07
CA LYS A 300 11.96 -2.29 17.21
C LYS A 300 12.44 -1.69 15.89
N PHE A 301 11.82 -0.57 15.52
CA PHE A 301 12.14 0.16 14.30
C PHE A 301 13.29 1.14 14.57
N TYR A 302 14.32 1.06 13.74
CA TYR A 302 15.44 2.00 13.74
C TYR A 302 15.30 2.88 12.49
N ARG A 303 14.88 4.14 12.67
CA ARG A 303 14.75 5.13 11.58
C ARG A 303 16.11 5.30 10.89
N ALA A 304 16.16 5.09 9.57
CA ALA A 304 17.37 5.28 8.78
C ALA A 304 17.77 6.75 8.67
N GLU A 305 19.00 7.00 8.25
CA GLU A 305 19.61 8.32 8.12
C GLU A 305 18.82 9.24 7.18
N GLU A 306 18.79 10.55 7.46
CA GLU A 306 17.90 11.51 6.79
C GLU A 306 18.17 11.69 5.27
N TYR A 307 19.28 11.16 4.76
CA TYR A 307 19.54 11.09 3.31
C TYR A 307 18.80 9.94 2.61
N HIS A 308 18.35 8.89 3.32
CA HIS A 308 17.49 7.83 2.78
C HIS A 308 16.00 8.21 2.76
N GLN A 309 15.58 9.07 3.69
CA GLN A 309 14.19 9.46 3.93
C GLN A 309 13.63 10.28 2.76
N GLN A 310 12.47 9.90 2.22
CA GLN A 310 11.84 10.48 1.01
C GLN A 310 12.80 10.67 -0.20
N TYR A 311 13.76 9.76 -0.39
CA TYR A 311 14.89 9.95 -1.30
C TYR A 311 14.49 10.25 -2.77
N LEU A 312 13.48 9.56 -3.30
CA LEU A 312 13.03 9.72 -4.69
C LEU A 312 12.26 11.04 -4.93
N GLU A 313 11.57 11.55 -3.91
CA GLU A 313 10.96 12.88 -3.92
C GLU A 313 12.02 13.99 -3.83
N LYS A 314 13.04 13.79 -3.00
CA LYS A 314 14.20 14.70 -2.88
C LYS A 314 15.00 14.80 -4.19
N GLY A 315 15.06 13.73 -4.99
CA GLY A 315 15.62 13.72 -6.35
C GLY A 315 16.22 12.41 -6.83
N GLY A 316 16.39 11.43 -5.92
CA GLY A 316 17.09 10.20 -6.21
C GLY A 316 18.53 10.38 -6.70
N ARG A 317 19.11 9.29 -7.21
CA ARG A 317 20.50 9.18 -7.67
C ARG A 317 20.86 10.08 -8.85
N PHE A 318 19.86 10.53 -9.61
CA PHE A 318 20.04 11.27 -10.86
C PHE A 318 19.51 12.71 -10.80
N GLY A 319 18.99 13.16 -9.65
CA GLY A 319 18.33 14.48 -9.50
C GLY A 319 16.90 14.55 -10.07
N SER A 320 16.49 13.57 -10.86
CA SER A 320 15.15 13.43 -11.44
C SER A 320 14.10 13.06 -10.39
N LYS A 321 13.58 14.08 -9.68
CA LYS A 321 12.48 13.94 -8.71
C LYS A 321 11.32 13.10 -9.25
N GLN A 322 10.69 12.35 -8.35
CA GLN A 322 9.46 11.60 -8.62
C GLN A 322 8.37 12.11 -7.68
N SER A 323 7.19 12.41 -8.22
CA SER A 323 6.11 13.02 -7.44
C SER A 323 5.63 12.08 -6.32
N SER A 324 5.50 12.64 -5.11
CA SER A 324 4.92 12.03 -3.91
C SER A 324 3.41 12.28 -3.78
N SER A 325 2.83 13.11 -4.66
CA SER A 325 1.45 13.60 -4.55
C SER A 325 0.43 12.46 -4.40
N LYS A 326 -0.57 12.69 -3.55
CA LYS A 326 -1.66 11.73 -3.30
C LYS A 326 -2.36 11.33 -4.61
N GLY A 327 -2.54 10.03 -4.81
CA GLY A 327 -3.12 9.47 -6.03
C GLY A 327 -2.21 9.47 -7.27
N CYS A 328 -0.92 9.83 -7.16
CA CYS A 328 0.01 9.82 -8.28
C CYS A 328 0.32 8.38 -8.77
N ASN A 329 -0.02 8.09 -10.02
CA ASN A 329 0.18 6.77 -10.64
C ASN A 329 1.40 6.69 -11.57
N ASP A 330 2.27 7.72 -11.59
CA ASP A 330 3.49 7.74 -12.40
C ASP A 330 4.40 6.53 -12.07
N PRO A 331 4.93 5.78 -13.06
CA PRO A 331 5.78 4.62 -12.80
C PRO A 331 7.01 4.94 -11.95
N ILE A 332 7.04 4.42 -10.72
CA ILE A 332 8.15 4.62 -9.78
C ILE A 332 9.40 3.87 -10.27
N ARG A 333 10.47 4.63 -10.52
CA ARG A 333 11.81 4.17 -10.87
C ARG A 333 12.62 3.93 -9.59
N CYS A 334 13.29 2.80 -9.47
CA CYS A 334 13.84 2.30 -8.20
C CYS A 334 14.82 3.26 -7.50
N TYR A 335 15.63 4.01 -8.25
CA TYR A 335 16.74 4.79 -7.70
C TYR A 335 16.74 6.28 -8.09
N GLY A 336 15.85 6.71 -8.99
CA GLY A 336 15.85 8.05 -9.61
C GLY A 336 15.31 8.01 -11.03
#